data_AF-A0A1Q9NQG9-F1
#
_entry.id   AF-A0A1Q9NQG9-F1
#
_cell.length_a   1.000
_cell.length_b   1.000
_cell.length_c   1.000
_cell.angle_alpha   90.00
_cell.angle_beta   90.00
_cell.angle_gamma   90.00
#
_symmetry.space_group_name_H-M   'P 1'
#
loop_
_entity.id
_entity.type
_entity.pdbx_description
1 polymer ?
#
loop_
_entity_poly.entity_id
_entity_poly.type
_entity_poly.pdbx_seq_one_letter_code
_entity_poly.pdbx_strand_id
1 'polypeptide(L)'
;MILDKQCIIGLVPAKFRVSTSRVAKVLEIERPNVANKETTFKLTGYPIGGIPFIGFPALRIVDPKIMEIEYIYTGGGSDRALLKLWTSEIKKFDPVISRIRK
;
A
#
# COMPACT_ATOMS: atom_id res chain seq x y z
N MET A 1 0.65 5.24 -4.76
CA MET A 1 1.44 5.61 -5.96
C MET A 1 0.53 5.40 -7.16
N ILE A 2 0.83 6.01 -8.31
CA ILE A 2 0.02 5.88 -9.52
C ILE A 2 0.91 5.65 -10.73
N LEU A 3 0.48 4.76 -11.61
CA LEU A 3 0.95 4.61 -12.98
C LEU A 3 -0.27 4.42 -13.89
N ASP A 4 -0.38 5.16 -14.99
CA ASP A 4 -1.46 5.03 -15.99
C ASP A 4 -2.88 4.94 -15.41
N LYS A 5 -3.18 5.78 -14.41
CA LYS A 5 -4.46 5.81 -13.64
C LYS A 5 -4.73 4.60 -12.76
N GLN A 6 -3.83 3.62 -12.69
CA GLN A 6 -3.91 2.50 -11.76
C GLN A 6 -3.30 2.86 -10.40
N CYS A 7 -4.02 2.58 -9.32
CA CYS A 7 -3.50 2.76 -7.97
C CYS A 7 -2.54 1.62 -7.61
N ILE A 8 -1.37 1.98 -7.07
CA ILE A 8 -0.41 1.04 -6.50
C ILE A 8 -0.26 1.37 -5.01
N ILE A 9 -0.51 0.39 -4.15
CA ILE A 9 -0.30 0.51 -2.70
C ILE A 9 0.86 -0.39 -2.26
N GLY A 10 1.79 0.20 -1.52
CA GLY A 10 2.93 -0.50 -0.92
C GLY A 10 2.78 -0.54 0.60
N LEU A 11 2.83 -1.72 1.19
CA LEU A 11 2.76 -1.93 2.63
C LEU A 11 4.15 -2.26 3.18
N VAL A 12 4.69 -1.37 4.02
CA VAL A 12 5.98 -1.51 4.70
C VAL A 12 5.81 -1.21 6.19
N PRO A 13 6.67 -1.73 7.08
CA PRO A 13 6.64 -1.33 8.48
C PRO A 13 6.88 0.18 8.61
N ALA A 14 6.17 0.85 9.54
CA ALA A 14 6.10 2.31 9.63
C ALA A 14 7.46 3.03 9.75
N LYS A 15 8.48 2.36 10.29
CA LYS A 15 9.87 2.88 10.38
C LYS A 15 10.60 2.96 9.03
N PHE A 16 10.03 2.38 7.97
CA PHE A 16 10.60 2.40 6.63
C PHE A 16 9.76 3.24 5.67
N ARG A 17 10.38 3.65 4.57
CA ARG A 17 9.69 4.28 3.44
C ARG A 17 9.61 3.31 2.27
N VAL A 18 8.56 3.43 1.47
CA VAL A 18 8.46 2.72 0.18
C VAL A 18 9.52 3.26 -0.80
N SER A 19 10.17 2.35 -1.50
CA SER A 19 11.12 2.62 -2.57
C SER A 19 10.42 2.49 -3.92
N THR A 20 10.14 3.62 -4.58
CA THR A 20 9.48 3.63 -5.90
C THR A 20 10.32 2.93 -6.98
N SER A 21 11.65 2.90 -6.85
CA SER A 21 12.51 2.15 -7.78
C SER A 21 12.41 0.63 -7.57
N ARG A 22 12.19 0.15 -6.34
CA ARG A 22 11.95 -1.28 -6.10
C ARG A 22 10.57 -1.69 -6.57
N VAL A 23 9.56 -0.84 -6.35
CA VAL A 23 8.21 -1.05 -6.88
C VAL A 23 8.24 -1.16 -8.41
N ALA A 24 8.94 -0.25 -9.09
CA ALA A 24 9.11 -0.28 -10.55
C ALA A 24 9.69 -1.61 -11.04
N LYS A 25 10.76 -2.09 -10.39
CA LYS A 25 11.38 -3.38 -10.70
C LYS A 25 10.46 -4.57 -10.46
N VAL A 26 9.70 -4.56 -9.36
CA VAL A 26 8.81 -5.67 -8.98
C VAL A 26 7.63 -5.80 -9.93
N LEU A 27 7.13 -4.68 -10.43
CA LEU A 27 5.99 -4.65 -11.35
C LEU A 27 6.41 -4.61 -12.82
N GLU A 28 7.71 -4.54 -13.13
CA GLU A 28 8.25 -4.38 -14.49
C GLU A 28 7.67 -3.17 -15.23
N ILE A 29 7.56 -2.05 -14.50
CA ILE A 29 6.97 -0.80 -14.99
C ILE A 29 7.95 0.35 -14.90
N GLU A 30 7.60 1.46 -15.56
CA GLU A 30 8.23 2.76 -15.28
C GLU A 30 8.03 3.18 -13.81
N ARG A 31 8.94 4.02 -13.32
CA ARG A 31 8.93 4.43 -11.93
C ARG A 31 7.63 5.17 -11.58
N PRO A 32 6.79 4.63 -10.68
CA PRO A 32 5.50 5.23 -10.41
C PRO A 32 5.63 6.51 -9.60
N ASN A 33 4.71 7.45 -9.83
CA ASN A 33 4.67 8.72 -9.14
C ASN A 33 3.92 8.59 -7.80
N VAL A 34 4.31 9.40 -6.82
CA VAL A 34 3.53 9.55 -5.59
C VAL A 34 2.29 10.38 -5.91
N ALA A 35 1.11 9.88 -5.54
CA ALA A 35 -0.15 10.56 -5.80
C ALA A 35 -0.28 11.83 -4.94
N ASN A 36 -0.82 12.91 -5.52
CA ASN A 36 -1.22 14.07 -4.75
C ASN A 36 -2.55 13.80 -4.01
N LYS A 37 -2.98 14.74 -3.15
CA LYS A 37 -4.20 14.60 -2.32
C LYS A 37 -5.47 14.38 -3.14
N GLU A 38 -5.65 15.17 -4.19
CA GLU A 38 -6.85 15.13 -5.02
C GLU A 38 -6.93 13.80 -5.79
N THR A 39 -5.85 13.40 -6.46
CA THR A 39 -5.81 12.14 -7.22
C THR A 39 -5.93 10.94 -6.30
N THR A 40 -5.33 10.98 -5.10
CA THR A 40 -5.48 9.93 -4.10
C THR A 40 -6.95 9.74 -3.76
N PHE A 41 -7.65 10.81 -3.36
CA PHE A 41 -9.04 10.73 -2.98
C PHE A 41 -9.94 10.25 -4.13
N LYS A 42 -9.69 10.73 -5.36
CA LYS A 42 -10.42 10.30 -6.57
C LYS A 42 -10.27 8.79 -6.85
N LEU A 43 -9.10 8.21 -6.59
CA LEU A 43 -8.83 6.80 -6.89
C LEU A 43 -9.21 5.86 -5.75
N THR A 44 -9.07 6.29 -4.49
CA THR A 44 -9.24 5.41 -3.34
C THR A 44 -10.55 5.65 -2.59
N GLY A 45 -11.14 6.85 -2.70
CA GLY A 45 -12.24 7.31 -1.84
C GLY A 45 -11.81 7.70 -0.42
N TYR A 46 -10.51 7.64 -0.11
CA TYR A 46 -9.99 7.85 1.24
C TYR A 46 -9.02 9.03 1.32
N PRO A 47 -9.01 9.78 2.43
CA PRO A 47 -8.06 10.88 2.61
C PRO A 47 -6.63 10.37 2.78
N ILE A 48 -5.65 11.19 2.41
CA ILE A 48 -4.25 10.95 2.78
C ILE A 48 -4.14 10.78 4.30
N GLY A 49 -3.37 9.78 4.74
CA GLY A 49 -3.23 9.43 6.16
C GLY A 49 -4.28 8.46 6.68
N GLY A 50 -5.44 8.38 6.02
CA GLY A 50 -6.52 7.46 6.36
C GLY A 50 -6.68 6.27 5.41
N ILE A 51 -5.81 6.12 4.41
CA ILE A 51 -5.96 5.09 3.37
C ILE A 51 -5.75 3.69 3.98
N PRO A 52 -6.79 2.83 3.96
CA PRO A 52 -6.64 1.44 4.36
C PRO A 52 -5.78 0.64 3.37
N PHE A 53 -5.37 -0.58 3.74
CA PHE A 53 -4.74 -1.49 2.80
C PHE A 53 -5.74 -2.16 1.82
N ILE A 54 -7.02 -2.15 2.19
CA ILE A 54 -8.13 -2.87 1.54
C ILE A 54 -9.28 -1.90 1.23
N GLY A 55 -10.29 -2.32 0.46
CA GLY A 55 -11.51 -1.52 0.23
C GLY A 55 -11.50 -0.61 -1.00
N PHE A 56 -10.50 -0.74 -1.88
CA PHE A 56 -10.47 -0.06 -3.18
C PHE A 56 -9.63 -0.85 -4.20
N PRO A 57 -9.82 -0.64 -5.52
CA PRO A 57 -9.01 -1.27 -6.55
C PRO A 57 -7.56 -0.79 -6.52
N ALA A 58 -6.61 -1.70 -6.36
CA ALA A 58 -5.19 -1.38 -6.36
C ALA A 58 -4.32 -2.61 -6.66
N LEU A 59 -3.16 -2.36 -7.29
CA LEU A 59 -2.04 -3.29 -7.27
C LEU A 59 -1.38 -3.24 -5.89
N ARG A 60 -1.31 -4.39 -5.23
CA ARG A 60 -0.85 -4.51 -3.84
C ARG A 60 0.52 -5.11 -3.80
N ILE A 61 1.44 -4.44 -3.10
CA ILE A 61 2.78 -4.96 -2.84
C ILE A 61 3.03 -4.90 -1.34
N VAL A 62 3.50 -6.01 -0.77
CA VAL A 62 3.74 -6.16 0.66
C VAL A 62 5.20 -6.49 0.88
N ASP A 63 5.85 -5.71 1.74
CA ASP A 63 7.22 -6.02 2.16
C ASP A 63 7.23 -7.27 3.07
N PRO A 64 8.12 -8.26 2.84
CA PRO A 64 8.13 -9.51 3.59
C PRO A 64 8.16 -9.34 5.12
N LYS A 65 8.74 -8.25 5.63
CA LYS A 65 8.76 -7.96 7.07
C LYS A 65 7.39 -7.79 7.70
N ILE A 66 6.37 -7.47 6.91
CA ILE A 66 4.97 -7.42 7.38
C ILE A 66 4.46 -8.83 7.68
N MET A 67 4.91 -9.85 6.94
CA MET A 67 4.45 -11.23 7.14
C MET A 67 5.10 -11.90 8.37
N GLU A 68 6.12 -11.27 8.97
CA GLU A 68 6.83 -11.75 10.16
C GLU A 68 6.12 -11.39 11.48
N ILE A 69 5.12 -10.52 11.43
CA ILE A 69 4.33 -10.06 12.59
C ILE A 69 2.91 -10.60 12.51
N GLU A 70 2.29 -10.86 13.64
CA GLU A 70 0.98 -11.52 13.73
C GLU A 70 -0.16 -10.65 13.17
N TYR A 71 -0.16 -9.36 13.52
CA TYR A 71 -1.11 -8.37 13.03
C TYR A 71 -0.45 -7.00 12.88
N ILE A 72 -1.10 -6.14 12.08
CA ILE A 72 -0.69 -4.74 11.86
C ILE A 72 -1.84 -3.78 12.09
N TYR A 73 -1.50 -2.51 12.26
CA TYR A 73 -2.43 -1.40 12.12
C TYR A 73 -2.14 -0.65 10.81
N THR A 74 -3.19 -0.40 10.04
CA THR A 74 -3.16 0.41 8.82
C THR A 74 -4.23 1.50 8.89
N GLY A 75 -4.34 2.36 7.87
CA GLY A 75 -5.39 3.37 7.82
C GLY A 75 -6.78 2.76 7.95
N GLY A 76 -7.68 3.40 8.69
CA GLY A 76 -9.03 2.89 8.94
C GLY A 76 -10.11 3.46 8.01
N GLY A 77 -9.73 4.20 6.97
CA GLY A 77 -10.65 4.92 6.09
C GLY A 77 -10.89 6.39 6.47
N SER A 78 -10.30 6.86 7.57
CA SER A 78 -10.34 8.27 8.00
C SER A 78 -9.03 8.67 8.69
N ASP A 79 -8.87 9.96 8.97
CA ASP A 79 -7.75 10.50 9.74
C ASP A 79 -7.82 10.19 11.25
N ARG A 80 -8.90 9.54 11.71
CA ARG A 80 -9.19 9.23 13.11
C ARG A 80 -9.42 7.75 13.39
N ALA A 81 -9.19 6.89 12.39
CA ALA A 81 -9.43 5.46 12.50
C ALA A 81 -8.21 4.65 12.04
N LEU A 82 -7.98 3.51 12.70
CA LEU A 82 -7.04 2.49 12.28
C LEU A 82 -7.75 1.16 12.11
N LEU A 83 -7.34 0.40 11.10
CA LEU A 83 -7.77 -0.98 10.89
C LEU A 83 -6.71 -1.92 11.46
N LYS A 84 -7.10 -2.79 12.41
CA LYS A 84 -6.30 -3.95 12.80
C LYS A 84 -6.48 -5.04 11.75
N LEU A 85 -5.40 -5.48 11.13
CA LEU A 85 -5.40 -6.52 10.09
C LEU A 85 -4.45 -7.64 10.49
N TRP A 86 -4.96 -8.88 10.54
CA TRP A 86 -4.14 -10.07 10.70
C TRP A 86 -3.33 -10.30 9.43
N THR A 87 -2.03 -10.53 9.57
CA THR A 87 -1.15 -10.65 8.40
C THR A 87 -1.40 -11.93 7.62
N SER A 88 -1.98 -12.95 8.27
CA SER A 88 -2.50 -14.16 7.61
C SER A 88 -3.59 -13.85 6.57
N GLU A 89 -4.34 -12.76 6.72
CA GLU A 89 -5.40 -12.38 5.79
C GLU A 89 -4.91 -11.59 4.58
N ILE A 90 -3.68 -11.06 4.62
CA ILE A 90 -3.11 -10.25 3.55
C ILE A 90 -3.11 -11.01 2.21
N LYS A 91 -2.88 -12.33 2.24
CA LYS A 91 -2.88 -13.17 1.03
C LYS A 91 -4.24 -13.24 0.32
N LYS A 92 -5.35 -12.97 1.01
CA LYS A 92 -6.70 -12.94 0.43
C LYS A 92 -6.89 -11.81 -0.59
N PHE A 93 -5.95 -10.87 -0.65
CA PHE A 93 -5.99 -9.70 -1.54
C PHE A 93 -4.94 -9.76 -2.66
N ASP A 94 -4.45 -10.96 -2.96
CA ASP A 94 -3.47 -11.27 -4.02
C ASP A 94 -2.30 -10.28 -4.11
N PRO A 95 -1.59 -10.01 -3.00
CA PRO A 95 -0.47 -9.09 -3.03
C PRO A 95 0.77 -9.73 -3.65
N VAL A 96 1.57 -8.91 -4.32
CA VAL A 96 2.96 -9.27 -4.62
C VAL A 96 3.78 -9.14 -3.35
N ILE A 97 4.38 -10.23 -2.88
CA ILE A 97 5.27 -10.20 -1.71
C ILE A 97 6.70 -9.97 -2.19
N SER A 98 7.24 -8.78 -1.95
CA SER A 98 8.61 -8.44 -2.35
C SER A 98 9.16 -7.26 -1.56
N ARG A 99 10.49 -7.21 -1.41
CA ARG A 99 11.13 -6.13 -0.68
C ARG A 99 10.95 -4.80 -1.42
N ILE A 100 10.14 -3.92 -0.83
CA ILE A 100 9.89 -2.56 -1.35
C ILE A 100 10.26 -1.46 -0.36
N ARG A 101 10.73 -1.78 0.85
CA ARG A 101 11.29 -0.79 1.77
C ARG A 101 12.61 -0.18 1.24
N LYS A 102 12.89 1.09 1.57
CA LYS A 102 14.19 1.72 1.37
C LYS A 102 15.29 0.98 2.14
#